data_AF-A0A517M2L4-F1
#
_entry.id   AF-A0A517M2L4-F1
#
_cell.length_a   1.000
_cell.length_b   1.000
_cell.length_c   1.000
_cell.angle_alpha   90.00
_cell.angle_beta   90.00
_cell.angle_gamma   90.00
#
_symmetry.space_group_name_H-M   'P 1'
#
loop_
_entity.id
_entity.type
_entity.pdbx_description
1 polymer ?
#
loop_
_entity_poly.entity_id
_entity_poly.type
_entity_poly.pdbx_seq_one_letter_code
_entity_poly.pdbx_strand_id
1 'polypeptide(L)'
;MNRTKRRDRRGQSLILMFLLILALVGVLALTFDFGFVVLSRRMMQTAVNTAALEGARDRAGLGREDARNVIRNVFDDDLDPTSNTTSLGAGPDQSLVQRDALQRPRFGDGSRVEDWFPERHQFNYRPDPQLNHANELHGDFVRGVYRDESSSHWVNHVESDDYVRDDLIVSGGSGPEEPDAFLARIRRTPARDGIANPLDRIAGVSSSGSGSPLMIGHLMPFRTTATDAYDIRRDGVAIRATAIAVKQPIVYVGQATGGDFLQLLDHSYYAESSQWMLLDNPQHRLGASMAAPDDPSLQNASAPTTPGYAAIVGYIEGEFDGMPVEEGYYVIGFCQLPDSRPFRANASPRLQDAWPELGKLSPATRSAILQRNRNLDLLGTFESAVQPALVRTLH
;
A
#
# COMPACT_ATOMS: atom_id res chain seq x y z
N MET A 1 -45.08 -42.22 56.43
CA MET A 1 -44.23 -41.01 56.47
C MET A 1 -43.21 -41.08 55.34
N ASN A 2 -43.44 -40.36 54.24
CA ASN A 2 -42.56 -40.33 53.07
C ASN A 2 -41.42 -39.33 53.28
N ARG A 3 -40.21 -39.83 53.55
CA ARG A 3 -38.98 -39.03 53.52
C ARG A 3 -38.58 -38.81 52.05
N THR A 4 -38.87 -37.63 51.54
CA THR A 4 -38.36 -37.16 50.24
C THR A 4 -36.84 -36.98 50.32
N LYS A 5 -36.10 -37.86 49.64
CA LYS A 5 -34.64 -37.74 49.47
C LYS A 5 -34.36 -36.46 48.66
N ARG A 6 -33.98 -35.37 49.35
CA ARG A 6 -33.27 -34.25 48.71
C ARG A 6 -31.94 -34.79 48.20
N ARG A 7 -31.85 -35.07 46.89
CA ARG A 7 -30.58 -35.29 46.20
C ARG A 7 -29.84 -33.96 46.15
N ASP A 8 -28.74 -33.86 46.90
CA ASP A 8 -27.83 -32.72 46.88
C ASP A 8 -27.26 -32.53 45.47
N ARG A 9 -27.55 -31.40 44.83
CA ARG A 9 -27.04 -30.99 43.51
C ARG A 9 -25.55 -30.60 43.52
N ARG A 10 -24.78 -31.01 44.54
CA ARG A 10 -23.41 -30.53 44.81
C ARG A 10 -22.37 -30.94 43.74
N GLY A 11 -22.69 -31.86 42.84
CA GLY A 11 -21.84 -32.21 41.69
C GLY A 11 -22.11 -31.43 40.41
N GLN A 12 -23.28 -30.80 40.27
CA GLN A 12 -23.70 -30.18 39.00
C GLN A 12 -22.93 -28.89 38.70
N SER A 13 -22.65 -28.07 39.72
CA SER A 13 -21.92 -26.81 39.54
C SER A 13 -20.48 -27.03 39.06
N LEU A 14 -19.82 -28.11 39.49
CA LEU A 14 -18.46 -28.43 39.08
C LEU A 14 -18.41 -28.85 37.60
N ILE A 15 -19.39 -29.64 37.15
CA ILE A 15 -19.52 -30.03 35.73
C ILE A 15 -19.78 -28.77 34.88
N LEU A 16 -20.69 -27.89 35.31
CA LEU A 16 -20.98 -26.65 34.59
C LEU A 16 -19.78 -25.72 34.53
N MET A 17 -19.03 -25.57 35.62
CA MET A 17 -17.79 -24.76 35.64
C MET A 17 -16.73 -25.35 34.70
N PHE A 18 -16.55 -26.67 34.70
CA PHE A 18 -15.62 -27.34 33.79
C PHE A 18 -15.99 -27.11 32.32
N LEU A 19 -17.27 -27.28 31.98
CA LEU A 19 -17.77 -27.03 30.62
C LEU A 19 -17.62 -25.55 30.21
N LEU A 20 -17.84 -24.63 31.16
CA LEU A 20 -17.63 -23.20 30.92
C LEU A 20 -16.16 -22.88 30.63
N ILE A 21 -15.23 -23.40 31.44
CA ILE A 21 -13.80 -23.20 31.22
C ILE A 21 -13.40 -23.78 29.86
N LEU A 22 -13.87 -24.98 29.52
CA LEU A 22 -13.61 -25.61 28.22
C LEU A 22 -14.11 -24.74 27.06
N ALA A 23 -15.32 -24.17 27.19
CA ALA A 23 -15.88 -23.25 26.20
C ALA A 23 -15.04 -21.97 26.06
N LEU A 24 -14.63 -21.37 27.18
CA LEU A 24 -13.79 -20.16 27.18
C LEU A 24 -12.42 -20.41 26.54
N VAL A 25 -11.79 -21.55 26.84
CA VAL A 25 -10.53 -21.96 26.20
C VAL A 25 -10.72 -22.14 24.69
N GLY A 26 -11.85 -22.72 24.26
CA GLY A 26 -12.19 -22.84 22.84
C GLY A 26 -12.35 -21.49 22.13
N VAL A 27 -12.99 -20.51 22.78
CA VAL A 27 -13.13 -19.15 22.22
C VAL A 27 -11.79 -18.42 22.17
N LEU A 28 -10.97 -18.55 23.22
CA LEU A 28 -9.63 -17.97 23.26
C LEU A 28 -8.75 -18.55 22.14
N ALA A 29 -8.82 -19.87 21.94
CA ALA A 29 -8.12 -20.57 20.88
C ALA A 29 -8.46 -20.03 19.49
N LEU A 30 -9.76 -19.93 19.20
CA LEU A 30 -10.26 -19.40 17.94
C LEU A 30 -9.80 -17.95 17.71
N THR A 31 -9.80 -17.14 18.77
CA THR A 31 -9.39 -15.74 18.70
C THR A 31 -7.91 -15.60 18.34
N PHE A 32 -7.04 -16.42 18.93
CA PHE A 32 -5.62 -16.42 18.58
C PHE A 32 -5.37 -16.88 17.14
N ASP A 33 -5.96 -18.02 16.74
CA ASP A 33 -5.77 -18.58 15.40
C ASP A 33 -6.26 -17.60 14.32
N PHE A 34 -7.45 -16.99 14.51
CA PHE A 34 -7.98 -16.00 13.57
C PHE A 34 -7.17 -14.69 13.59
N GLY A 35 -6.67 -14.28 14.76
CA GLY A 35 -5.79 -13.12 14.90
C GLY A 35 -4.54 -13.24 14.04
N PHE A 36 -3.88 -14.41 14.05
CA PHE A 36 -2.71 -14.67 13.19
C PHE A 36 -3.04 -14.62 11.70
N VAL A 37 -4.18 -15.19 11.29
CA VAL A 37 -4.61 -15.15 9.88
C VAL A 37 -4.85 -13.72 9.42
N VAL A 38 -5.55 -12.90 10.22
CA VAL A 38 -5.82 -11.50 9.90
C VAL A 38 -4.53 -10.68 9.85
N LEU A 39 -3.61 -10.91 10.81
CA LEU A 39 -2.32 -10.24 10.84
C LEU A 39 -1.49 -10.60 9.59
N SER A 40 -1.37 -11.89 9.27
CA SER A 40 -0.65 -12.37 8.09
C SER A 40 -1.23 -11.78 6.80
N ARG A 41 -2.56 -11.72 6.67
CA ARG A 41 -3.22 -11.11 5.51
C ARG A 41 -2.88 -9.63 5.37
N ARG A 42 -2.90 -8.86 6.47
CA ARG A 42 -2.58 -7.43 6.46
C ARG A 42 -1.11 -7.17 6.12
N MET A 43 -0.19 -7.92 6.73
CA MET A 43 1.25 -7.78 6.44
C MET A 43 1.56 -8.13 4.98
N MET A 44 1.01 -9.24 4.48
CA MET A 44 1.16 -9.62 3.06
C MET A 44 0.59 -8.56 2.13
N GLN A 45 -0.59 -7.98 2.43
CA GLN A 45 -1.17 -6.93 1.60
C GLN A 45 -0.29 -5.67 1.57
N THR A 46 0.22 -5.23 2.72
CA THR A 46 1.13 -4.07 2.80
C THR A 46 2.43 -4.33 2.02
N ALA A 47 2.98 -5.55 2.12
CA ALA A 47 4.16 -5.96 1.37
C ALA A 47 3.93 -5.88 -0.14
N VAL A 48 2.86 -6.51 -0.65
CA VAL A 48 2.58 -6.49 -2.10
C VAL A 48 2.20 -5.11 -2.62
N ASN A 49 1.52 -4.28 -1.82
CA ASN A 49 1.21 -2.90 -2.23
C ASN A 49 2.48 -2.09 -2.47
N THR A 50 3.43 -2.16 -1.52
CA THR A 50 4.72 -1.45 -1.63
C THR A 50 5.56 -2.02 -2.76
N ALA A 51 5.58 -3.35 -2.90
CA ALA A 51 6.33 -4.04 -3.94
C ALA A 51 5.78 -3.76 -5.34
N ALA A 52 4.45 -3.68 -5.49
CA ALA A 52 3.83 -3.33 -6.76
C ALA A 52 4.24 -1.92 -7.18
N LEU A 53 4.22 -0.96 -6.25
CA LEU A 53 4.68 0.42 -6.51
C LEU A 53 6.16 0.47 -6.90
N GLU A 54 7.03 -0.24 -6.18
CA GLU A 54 8.47 -0.25 -6.49
C GLU A 54 8.76 -0.97 -7.82
N GLY A 55 8.07 -2.07 -8.08
CA GLY A 55 8.16 -2.78 -9.35
C GLY A 55 7.63 -1.97 -10.54
N ALA A 56 6.60 -1.14 -10.32
CA ALA A 56 6.12 -0.18 -11.31
C ALA A 56 7.09 1.00 -11.49
N ARG A 57 7.93 1.34 -10.51
CA ARG A 57 8.92 2.41 -10.65
C ARG A 57 10.06 2.03 -11.61
N ASP A 58 10.37 0.74 -11.69
CA ASP A 58 11.34 0.07 -12.58
C ASP A 58 12.45 0.99 -13.13
N ARG A 59 13.43 1.30 -12.28
CA ARG A 59 14.61 2.04 -12.73
C ARG A 59 15.62 1.05 -13.30
N ALA A 60 16.01 1.27 -14.56
CA ALA A 60 17.06 0.48 -15.23
C ALA A 60 16.76 -1.04 -15.37
N GLY A 61 15.49 -1.45 -15.35
CA GLY A 61 15.09 -2.86 -15.54
C GLY A 61 15.18 -3.73 -14.29
N LEU A 62 15.40 -3.14 -13.11
CA LEU A 62 15.57 -3.82 -11.82
C LEU A 62 14.27 -3.93 -11.00
N GLY A 63 13.12 -3.52 -11.54
CA GLY A 63 11.89 -3.40 -10.75
C GLY A 63 11.43 -4.71 -10.08
N ARG A 64 11.74 -5.88 -10.65
CA ARG A 64 11.40 -7.18 -10.04
C ARG A 64 12.29 -7.48 -8.83
N GLU A 65 13.58 -7.20 -8.96
CA GLU A 65 14.57 -7.32 -7.92
C GLU A 65 14.27 -6.35 -6.77
N ASP A 66 13.97 -5.09 -7.08
CA ASP A 66 13.61 -4.07 -6.10
C ASP A 66 12.30 -4.44 -5.38
N ALA A 67 11.27 -4.89 -6.12
CA ALA A 67 10.02 -5.38 -5.52
C ALA A 67 10.25 -6.58 -4.58
N ARG A 68 11.10 -7.54 -4.98
CA ARG A 68 11.47 -8.69 -4.14
C ARG A 68 12.20 -8.25 -2.87
N ASN A 69 13.14 -7.32 -2.98
CA ASN A 69 13.88 -6.81 -1.83
C ASN A 69 12.97 -6.09 -0.84
N VAL A 70 12.04 -5.26 -1.33
CA VAL A 70 11.02 -4.61 -0.50
C VAL A 70 10.19 -5.65 0.25
N ILE A 71 9.73 -6.72 -0.43
CA ILE A 71 8.96 -7.79 0.22
C ILE A 71 9.79 -8.46 1.31
N ARG A 72 11.02 -8.86 1.00
CA ARG A 72 11.90 -9.52 1.97
C ARG A 72 12.12 -8.64 3.20
N ASN A 73 12.42 -7.36 3.00
CA ASN A 73 12.64 -6.39 4.09
C ASN A 73 11.39 -6.14 4.96
N VAL A 74 10.17 -6.32 4.43
CA VAL A 74 8.94 -6.21 5.25
C VAL A 74 8.80 -7.36 6.24
N PHE A 75 9.35 -8.52 5.91
CA PHE A 75 9.25 -9.74 6.72
C PHE A 75 10.54 -10.10 7.44
N ASP A 76 11.55 -9.26 7.28
CA ASP A 76 12.86 -9.37 7.88
C ASP A 76 12.97 -8.36 9.02
N ASP A 77 13.50 -8.81 10.15
CA ASP A 77 13.47 -8.06 11.40
C ASP A 77 14.74 -7.26 11.68
N ASP A 78 15.87 -7.60 11.04
CA ASP A 78 17.13 -6.86 11.11
C ASP A 78 17.48 -6.10 9.82
N LEU A 79 16.61 -6.17 8.80
CA LEU A 79 16.78 -5.57 7.46
C LEU A 79 18.02 -6.11 6.72
N ASP A 80 18.52 -7.29 7.10
CA ASP A 80 19.51 -8.07 6.37
C ASP A 80 18.90 -9.35 5.79
N PRO A 81 18.40 -9.32 4.54
CA PRO A 81 17.79 -10.49 3.91
C PRO A 81 18.80 -11.62 3.59
N THR A 82 20.09 -11.45 3.91
CA THR A 82 21.14 -12.45 3.68
C THR A 82 21.47 -13.27 4.93
N SER A 83 21.11 -12.78 6.12
CA SER A 83 21.38 -13.40 7.42
C SER A 83 20.05 -13.71 8.12
N ASN A 84 19.92 -14.94 8.62
CA ASN A 84 18.66 -15.42 9.22
C ASN A 84 18.82 -15.76 10.71
N THR A 85 19.65 -15.01 11.43
CA THR A 85 20.03 -15.39 12.82
C THR A 85 18.97 -15.05 13.87
N THR A 86 17.97 -14.27 13.49
CA THR A 86 16.95 -13.74 14.37
C THR A 86 15.67 -14.59 14.40
N SER A 87 14.99 -14.60 15.54
CA SER A 87 13.76 -15.36 15.74
C SER A 87 12.48 -14.53 15.56
N LEU A 88 12.58 -13.23 15.25
CA LEU A 88 11.41 -12.40 14.95
C LEU A 88 11.16 -12.44 13.43
N GLY A 89 9.90 -12.39 13.01
CA GLY A 89 9.49 -12.58 11.63
C GLY A 89 7.97 -12.48 11.47
N ALA A 90 7.45 -12.84 10.29
CA ALA A 90 6.03 -12.71 9.90
C ALA A 90 5.03 -13.61 10.65
N GLY A 91 5.43 -14.15 11.80
CA GLY A 91 4.73 -15.19 12.53
C GLY A 91 5.12 -16.62 12.08
N PRO A 92 4.55 -17.62 12.77
CA PRO A 92 4.93 -19.01 12.56
C PRO A 92 4.49 -19.53 11.20
N ASP A 93 5.35 -20.34 10.60
CA ASP A 93 5.08 -21.19 9.46
C ASP A 93 4.42 -22.50 9.91
N GLN A 94 3.72 -23.15 9.00
CA GLN A 94 3.05 -24.41 9.27
C GLN A 94 4.00 -25.54 9.66
N SER A 95 5.23 -25.47 9.18
CA SER A 95 6.32 -26.37 9.54
C SER A 95 6.62 -26.38 11.05
N LEU A 96 6.18 -25.37 11.81
CA LEU A 96 6.26 -25.37 13.27
C LEU A 96 5.42 -26.48 13.90
N VAL A 97 4.28 -26.83 13.29
CA VAL A 97 3.34 -27.83 13.79
C VAL A 97 3.19 -28.93 12.76
N GLN A 98 4.13 -29.87 12.76
CA GLN A 98 4.09 -31.04 11.88
C GLN A 98 3.23 -32.14 12.49
N ARG A 99 2.91 -33.17 11.69
CA ARG A 99 2.30 -34.39 12.21
C ARG A 99 3.20 -35.57 11.91
N ASP A 100 3.36 -36.46 12.88
CA ASP A 100 4.14 -37.68 12.67
C ASP A 100 3.42 -38.67 11.73
N ALA A 101 4.07 -39.79 11.43
CA ALA A 101 3.48 -40.87 10.63
C ALA A 101 2.16 -41.44 11.21
N LEU A 102 1.86 -41.15 12.49
CA LEU A 102 0.61 -41.51 13.17
C LEU A 102 -0.38 -40.33 13.24
N GLN A 103 -0.13 -39.27 12.46
CA GLN A 103 -0.92 -38.05 12.39
C GLN A 103 -1.06 -37.27 13.70
N ARG A 104 -0.17 -37.48 14.67
CA ARG A 104 -0.18 -36.74 15.93
C ARG A 104 0.47 -35.38 15.72
N PRO A 105 -0.16 -34.28 16.17
CA PRO A 105 0.49 -32.96 16.17
C PRO A 105 1.77 -33.04 16.98
N ARG A 106 2.89 -32.79 16.33
CA ARG A 106 4.20 -32.57 16.92
C ARG A 106 4.62 -31.16 16.58
N PHE A 107 5.11 -30.43 17.56
CA PHE A 107 5.91 -29.25 17.23
C PHE A 107 7.24 -29.78 16.61
N GLY A 108 7.75 -29.16 15.54
CA GLY A 108 8.99 -29.57 14.87
C GLY A 108 9.00 -30.98 14.24
N ASP A 109 10.19 -31.45 13.83
CA ASP A 109 10.40 -32.72 13.09
C ASP A 109 10.35 -33.99 13.98
N GLY A 110 10.00 -33.84 15.26
CA GLY A 110 9.92 -34.94 16.21
C GLY A 110 11.27 -35.45 16.73
N SER A 111 12.39 -34.85 16.33
CA SER A 111 13.70 -35.00 16.97
C SER A 111 13.96 -33.78 17.86
N ARG A 112 14.05 -34.02 19.18
CA ARG A 112 14.63 -33.10 20.18
C ARG A 112 14.03 -31.68 20.27
N VAL A 113 13.07 -31.52 21.17
CA VAL A 113 12.55 -30.21 21.64
C VAL A 113 13.67 -29.29 22.16
N GLU A 114 14.78 -29.86 22.66
CA GLU A 114 15.95 -29.12 23.14
C GLU A 114 16.72 -28.40 22.01
N ASP A 115 16.62 -28.85 20.76
CA ASP A 115 17.32 -28.28 19.59
C ASP A 115 16.48 -27.21 18.87
N TRP A 116 15.24 -26.97 19.29
CA TRP A 116 14.34 -26.03 18.60
C TRP A 116 14.68 -24.57 18.79
N PHE A 117 15.38 -24.22 19.87
CA PHE A 117 15.69 -22.83 20.19
C PHE A 117 16.70 -22.17 19.25
N PRO A 118 17.78 -22.85 18.79
CA PRO A 118 18.67 -22.29 17.77
C PRO A 118 18.03 -22.22 16.37
N GLU A 119 17.09 -23.12 16.01
CA GLU A 119 16.51 -23.20 14.66
C GLU A 119 15.14 -22.55 14.50
N ARG A 120 14.62 -21.82 15.52
CA ARG A 120 13.28 -21.18 15.46
C ARG A 120 13.06 -20.32 14.23
N HIS A 121 14.11 -19.69 13.74
CA HIS A 121 14.10 -18.84 12.56
C HIS A 121 13.65 -19.59 11.29
N GLN A 122 13.85 -20.90 11.22
CA GLN A 122 13.44 -21.74 10.08
C GLN A 122 11.92 -21.92 10.01
N PHE A 123 11.22 -21.75 11.13
CA PHE A 123 9.77 -21.85 11.23
C PHE A 123 9.07 -20.50 11.14
N ASN A 124 9.78 -19.44 10.73
CA ASN A 124 9.17 -18.14 10.49
C ASN A 124 8.86 -18.01 9.01
N TYR A 125 7.67 -17.52 8.69
CA TYR A 125 7.33 -17.24 7.30
C TYR A 125 8.18 -16.07 6.77
N ARG A 126 9.06 -16.37 5.83
CA ARG A 126 9.91 -15.40 5.13
C ARG A 126 9.75 -15.63 3.62
N PRO A 127 8.89 -14.84 2.94
CA PRO A 127 8.65 -15.06 1.52
C PRO A 127 9.90 -14.76 0.70
N ASP A 128 10.14 -15.60 -0.30
CA ASP A 128 11.13 -15.33 -1.35
C ASP A 128 10.48 -15.35 -2.75
N PRO A 129 9.80 -14.25 -3.13
CA PRO A 129 9.13 -14.12 -4.41
C PRO A 129 10.05 -14.41 -5.60
N GLN A 130 9.56 -15.20 -6.55
CA GLN A 130 10.30 -15.50 -7.78
C GLN A 130 10.20 -14.35 -8.79
N LEU A 131 11.29 -14.08 -9.51
CA LEU A 131 11.38 -12.91 -10.39
C LEU A 131 10.46 -13.01 -11.62
N ASN A 132 10.13 -14.22 -12.09
CA ASN A 132 9.27 -14.45 -13.25
C ASN A 132 9.78 -13.73 -14.51
N HIS A 133 11.04 -13.99 -14.90
CA HIS A 133 11.65 -13.34 -16.06
C HIS A 133 10.87 -13.57 -17.36
N ALA A 134 10.26 -14.74 -17.52
CA ALA A 134 9.41 -15.10 -18.65
C ALA A 134 8.04 -14.39 -18.65
N ASN A 135 7.72 -13.66 -17.59
CA ASN A 135 6.48 -12.91 -17.42
C ASN A 135 5.21 -13.78 -17.52
N GLU A 136 5.26 -14.99 -16.95
CA GLU A 136 4.11 -15.89 -16.94
C GLU A 136 2.97 -15.31 -16.10
N LEU A 137 1.73 -15.46 -16.57
CA LEU A 137 0.51 -14.88 -15.98
C LEU A 137 0.33 -15.18 -14.49
N HIS A 138 0.75 -16.37 -14.05
CA HIS A 138 0.58 -16.87 -12.69
C HIS A 138 1.85 -16.70 -11.83
N GLY A 139 2.86 -15.94 -12.29
CA GLY A 139 4.09 -15.73 -11.52
C GLY A 139 3.96 -14.72 -10.37
N ASP A 140 4.99 -14.53 -9.55
CA ASP A 140 4.88 -13.59 -8.42
C ASP A 140 4.95 -12.13 -8.85
N PHE A 141 5.73 -11.84 -9.90
CA PHE A 141 5.82 -10.52 -10.49
C PHE A 141 5.40 -10.58 -11.96
N VAL A 142 4.40 -9.78 -12.32
CA VAL A 142 3.85 -9.78 -13.67
C VAL A 142 3.77 -8.35 -14.17
N ARG A 143 4.28 -8.11 -15.38
CA ARG A 143 4.13 -6.85 -16.09
C ARG A 143 3.04 -6.96 -17.15
N GLY A 144 2.26 -5.91 -17.30
CA GLY A 144 1.16 -5.89 -18.24
C GLY A 144 0.61 -4.50 -18.45
N VAL A 145 -0.54 -4.43 -19.10
CA VAL A 145 -1.34 -3.22 -19.27
C VAL A 145 -2.57 -3.32 -18.39
N TYR A 146 -2.86 -2.27 -17.61
CA TYR A 146 -4.05 -2.25 -16.76
C TYR A 146 -5.30 -1.85 -17.55
N ARG A 147 -6.39 -2.59 -17.37
CA ARG A 147 -7.71 -2.21 -17.91
C ARG A 147 -8.57 -1.61 -16.81
N ASP A 148 -9.04 -0.40 -17.04
CA ASP A 148 -10.01 0.27 -16.17
C ASP A 148 -11.46 0.06 -16.67
N GLU A 149 -12.43 0.23 -15.77
CA GLU A 149 -13.87 0.07 -16.01
C GLU A 149 -14.41 1.01 -17.10
N SER A 150 -13.67 2.08 -17.43
CA SER A 150 -13.98 2.99 -18.53
C SER A 150 -13.99 2.32 -19.92
N SER A 151 -13.49 1.09 -20.03
CA SER A 151 -13.37 0.32 -21.28
C SER A 151 -14.63 -0.46 -21.71
N SER A 152 -15.83 -0.14 -21.18
CA SER A 152 -17.15 -0.67 -21.59
C SER A 152 -17.42 -2.17 -21.33
N HIS A 153 -16.51 -2.87 -20.66
CA HIS A 153 -16.70 -4.25 -20.17
C HIS A 153 -16.63 -4.28 -18.65
N TRP A 154 -17.43 -5.14 -18.02
CA TRP A 154 -17.31 -5.42 -16.58
C TRP A 154 -15.95 -6.07 -16.33
N VAL A 155 -15.03 -5.35 -15.70
CA VAL A 155 -13.70 -5.86 -15.36
C VAL A 155 -13.75 -6.44 -13.97
N ASN A 156 -13.39 -7.72 -13.82
CA ASN A 156 -13.31 -8.35 -12.51
C ASN A 156 -11.95 -8.07 -11.87
N HIS A 157 -11.96 -7.34 -10.76
CA HIS A 157 -10.74 -7.05 -9.99
C HIS A 157 -10.31 -8.21 -9.07
N VAL A 158 -11.11 -9.28 -8.99
CA VAL A 158 -10.81 -10.49 -8.21
C VAL A 158 -9.91 -11.42 -9.00
N GLU A 159 -8.83 -11.86 -8.37
CA GLU A 159 -7.93 -12.88 -8.92
C GLU A 159 -8.59 -14.27 -8.93
N SER A 160 -8.50 -14.97 -10.06
CA SER A 160 -9.04 -16.32 -10.23
C SER A 160 -8.17 -17.39 -9.59
N ASP A 161 -8.66 -18.64 -9.54
CA ASP A 161 -7.91 -19.77 -8.99
C ASP A 161 -6.63 -20.12 -9.77
N ASP A 162 -6.55 -19.73 -11.05
CA ASP A 162 -5.37 -19.88 -11.91
C ASP A 162 -4.44 -18.65 -11.86
N TYR A 163 -4.66 -17.75 -10.88
CA TYR A 163 -3.90 -16.52 -10.70
C TYR A 163 -4.01 -15.57 -11.89
N VAL A 164 -5.16 -15.57 -12.58
CA VAL A 164 -5.45 -14.65 -13.67
C VAL A 164 -6.29 -13.48 -13.14
N ARG A 165 -6.02 -12.29 -13.67
CA ARG A 165 -6.74 -11.06 -13.36
C ARG A 165 -7.24 -10.42 -14.65
N ASP A 166 -8.54 -10.15 -14.74
CA ASP A 166 -9.15 -9.60 -15.94
C ASP A 166 -8.73 -8.14 -16.19
N ASP A 167 -8.35 -7.42 -15.12
CA ASP A 167 -7.84 -6.05 -15.15
C ASP A 167 -6.35 -5.94 -15.50
N LEU A 168 -5.65 -7.04 -15.78
CA LEU A 168 -4.24 -7.03 -16.21
C LEU A 168 -4.03 -7.86 -17.48
N ILE A 169 -3.71 -7.18 -18.58
CA ILE A 169 -3.31 -7.83 -19.82
C ILE A 169 -1.81 -8.09 -19.78
N VAL A 170 -1.40 -9.34 -19.79
CA VAL A 170 0.02 -9.68 -19.92
C VAL A 170 0.40 -9.58 -21.40
N SER A 171 1.06 -8.48 -21.76
CA SER A 171 1.54 -8.27 -23.13
C SER A 171 2.68 -9.25 -23.44
N GLY A 172 2.37 -10.30 -24.18
CA GLY A 172 3.36 -11.17 -24.82
C GLY A 172 4.04 -10.45 -26.00
N GLY A 173 4.93 -9.51 -25.72
CA GLY A 173 5.97 -9.00 -26.62
C GLY A 173 5.61 -8.46 -28.01
N SER A 174 4.33 -8.28 -28.37
CA SER A 174 3.94 -7.94 -29.76
C SER A 174 2.80 -6.92 -29.90
N GLY A 175 2.27 -6.40 -28.79
CA GLY A 175 1.38 -5.24 -28.80
C GLY A 175 2.19 -3.92 -28.83
N PRO A 176 1.67 -2.85 -29.45
CA PRO A 176 2.33 -1.54 -29.47
C PRO A 176 2.33 -0.82 -28.12
N GLU A 177 1.59 -1.33 -27.13
CA GLU A 177 1.45 -0.72 -25.81
C GLU A 177 2.52 -1.24 -24.85
N GLU A 178 3.38 -0.32 -24.40
CA GLU A 178 4.37 -0.57 -23.37
C GLU A 178 3.67 -0.96 -22.06
N PRO A 179 4.13 -2.01 -21.34
CA PRO A 179 3.52 -2.40 -20.08
C PRO A 179 3.60 -1.26 -19.06
N ASP A 180 2.43 -0.69 -18.73
CA ASP A 180 2.28 0.40 -17.78
C ASP A 180 2.00 -0.12 -16.37
N ALA A 181 1.61 -1.38 -16.20
CA ALA A 181 1.24 -1.95 -14.91
C ALA A 181 2.22 -3.02 -14.43
N PHE A 182 2.39 -3.05 -13.11
CA PHE A 182 3.17 -4.06 -12.41
C PHE A 182 2.31 -4.69 -11.32
N LEU A 183 2.21 -6.01 -11.36
CA LEU A 183 1.50 -6.83 -10.39
C LEU A 183 2.52 -7.56 -9.53
N ALA A 184 2.31 -7.51 -8.21
CA ALA A 184 3.07 -8.28 -7.22
C ALA A 184 2.14 -9.24 -6.46
N ARG A 185 2.62 -10.46 -6.20
CA ARG A 185 1.92 -11.50 -5.43
C ARG A 185 2.80 -12.09 -4.36
N ILE A 186 2.16 -12.46 -3.26
CA ILE A 186 2.76 -13.31 -2.22
C ILE A 186 1.71 -14.33 -1.78
N ARG A 187 2.15 -15.56 -1.52
CA ARG A 187 1.29 -16.70 -1.22
C ARG A 187 1.76 -17.45 0.03
N ARG A 188 0.77 -17.91 0.78
CA ARG A 188 0.86 -18.93 1.83
C ARG A 188 -0.19 -19.98 1.51
N THR A 189 0.20 -21.03 0.82
CA THR A 189 -0.73 -22.09 0.40
C THR A 189 -0.26 -23.45 0.90
N PRO A 190 -1.14 -24.46 0.98
CA PRO A 190 -0.73 -25.81 1.29
C PRO A 190 0.45 -26.28 0.42
N ALA A 191 1.40 -26.99 1.02
CA ALA A 191 2.56 -27.55 0.31
C ALA A 191 2.37 -29.03 -0.09
N ARG A 192 1.25 -29.64 0.31
CA ARG A 192 1.03 -31.08 0.16
C ARG A 192 0.59 -31.44 -1.26
N ASP A 193 1.20 -32.48 -1.80
CA ASP A 193 0.88 -33.03 -3.12
C ASP A 193 -0.61 -33.39 -3.24
N GLY A 194 -1.19 -33.09 -4.41
CA GLY A 194 -2.61 -33.30 -4.70
C GLY A 194 -3.55 -32.23 -4.14
N ILE A 195 -3.09 -31.36 -3.24
CA ILE A 195 -3.84 -30.20 -2.72
C ILE A 195 -3.20 -28.88 -3.12
N ALA A 196 -1.87 -28.80 -3.10
CA ALA A 196 -1.14 -27.64 -3.54
C ALA A 196 -1.51 -27.31 -4.98
N ASN A 197 -1.81 -26.03 -5.26
CA ASN A 197 -1.98 -25.60 -6.64
C ASN A 197 -0.60 -25.76 -7.34
N PRO A 198 -0.51 -26.48 -8.47
CA PRO A 198 0.76 -26.69 -9.17
C PRO A 198 1.43 -25.37 -9.59
N LEU A 199 0.68 -24.27 -9.67
CA LEU A 199 1.17 -22.95 -10.03
C LEU A 199 1.82 -22.16 -8.88
N ASP A 200 1.88 -22.70 -7.66
CA ASP A 200 2.36 -21.96 -6.47
C ASP A 200 3.86 -22.02 -6.23
N ARG A 201 4.57 -23.00 -6.80
CA ARG A 201 5.97 -23.28 -6.48
C ARG A 201 6.75 -23.65 -7.74
N ILE A 202 6.57 -22.86 -8.78
CA ILE A 202 7.29 -23.05 -10.05
C ILE A 202 8.59 -22.25 -9.97
N ALA A 203 9.72 -22.97 -9.98
CA ALA A 203 11.03 -22.35 -9.88
C ALA A 203 11.23 -21.25 -10.94
N GLY A 204 11.63 -20.06 -10.49
CA GLY A 204 11.80 -18.90 -11.35
C GLY A 204 10.52 -18.17 -11.74
N VAL A 205 9.33 -18.69 -11.43
CA VAL A 205 8.02 -18.11 -11.81
C VAL A 205 7.20 -17.70 -10.59
N SER A 206 6.97 -18.63 -9.65
CA SER A 206 6.10 -18.42 -8.48
C SER A 206 6.67 -19.03 -7.21
N SER A 207 6.35 -18.40 -6.08
CA SER A 207 6.70 -18.85 -4.74
C SER A 207 5.46 -18.94 -3.86
N SER A 208 5.56 -19.80 -2.86
CA SER A 208 4.55 -19.89 -1.81
C SER A 208 5.16 -20.46 -0.54
N GLY A 209 4.85 -19.85 0.60
CA GLY A 209 5.10 -20.46 1.91
C GLY A 209 4.04 -21.50 2.25
N SER A 210 4.20 -22.18 3.38
CA SER A 210 3.16 -23.08 3.87
C SER A 210 1.94 -22.28 4.37
N GLY A 211 0.79 -22.95 4.48
CA GLY A 211 -0.44 -22.33 4.98
C GLY A 211 -0.26 -21.77 6.40
N SER A 212 -1.03 -20.74 6.77
CA SER A 212 -0.97 -20.22 8.14
C SER A 212 -1.48 -21.28 9.12
N PRO A 213 -0.69 -21.69 10.13
CA PRO A 213 -1.11 -22.74 11.06
C PRO A 213 -2.26 -22.27 11.96
N LEU A 214 -3.12 -23.22 12.34
CA LEU A 214 -4.04 -23.07 13.47
C LEU A 214 -3.32 -23.58 14.72
N MET A 215 -2.65 -22.69 15.44
CA MET A 215 -1.77 -23.03 16.56
C MET A 215 -2.49 -23.86 17.63
N ILE A 216 -3.70 -23.46 18.02
CA ILE A 216 -4.47 -24.19 19.04
C ILE A 216 -5.44 -25.19 18.41
N GLY A 217 -5.94 -24.92 17.20
CA GLY A 217 -6.73 -25.89 16.43
C GLY A 217 -6.01 -27.22 16.15
N HIS A 218 -4.67 -27.23 16.11
CA HIS A 218 -3.87 -28.45 15.98
C HIS A 218 -3.75 -29.27 17.27
N LEU A 219 -3.95 -28.67 18.44
CA LEU A 219 -3.80 -29.36 19.74
C LEU A 219 -5.00 -30.25 20.10
N MET A 220 -6.11 -30.14 19.36
CA MET A 220 -7.29 -30.96 19.63
C MET A 220 -7.28 -32.28 18.84
N PRO A 221 -7.54 -33.44 19.48
CA PRO A 221 -7.34 -34.79 18.91
C PRO A 221 -8.43 -35.23 17.91
N PHE A 222 -9.07 -34.30 17.22
CA PHE A 222 -10.13 -34.63 16.27
C PHE A 222 -9.56 -35.25 14.98
N ARG A 223 -10.29 -36.24 14.46
CA ARG A 223 -9.94 -36.98 13.24
C ARG A 223 -9.96 -36.04 12.03
N THR A 224 -8.88 -36.05 11.24
CA THR A 224 -8.85 -35.33 9.96
C THR A 224 -9.70 -36.08 8.93
N THR A 225 -10.19 -35.35 7.95
CA THR A 225 -10.88 -35.92 6.78
C THR A 225 -9.93 -36.79 5.94
N ALA A 226 -10.48 -37.52 4.97
CA ALA A 226 -9.75 -38.45 4.10
C ALA A 226 -8.44 -37.83 3.57
N THR A 227 -7.42 -38.68 3.35
CA THR A 227 -6.06 -38.27 3.03
C THR A 227 -5.97 -37.32 1.85
N ASP A 228 -6.93 -37.37 0.92
CA ASP A 228 -6.82 -36.74 -0.40
C ASP A 228 -7.56 -35.39 -0.50
N ALA A 229 -8.24 -34.94 0.56
CA ALA A 229 -8.95 -33.66 0.57
C ALA A 229 -8.20 -32.58 1.37
N TYR A 230 -8.44 -31.31 1.05
CA TYR A 230 -7.94 -30.17 1.83
C TYR A 230 -8.51 -30.20 3.25
N ASP A 231 -7.65 -30.04 4.25
CA ASP A 231 -8.04 -29.89 5.65
C ASP A 231 -7.29 -28.71 6.28
N ILE A 232 -8.01 -27.67 6.66
CA ILE A 232 -7.49 -26.47 7.33
C ILE A 232 -6.61 -26.76 8.57
N ARG A 233 -6.83 -27.90 9.23
CA ARG A 233 -6.07 -28.33 10.43
C ARG A 233 -4.82 -29.14 10.11
N ARG A 234 -4.60 -29.48 8.85
CA ARG A 234 -3.41 -30.21 8.38
C ARG A 234 -2.64 -29.41 7.35
N ASP A 235 -3.33 -28.58 6.57
CA ASP A 235 -2.82 -27.84 5.43
C ASP A 235 -2.78 -26.32 5.70
N GLY A 236 -3.26 -25.88 6.87
CA GLY A 236 -3.31 -24.49 7.28
C GLY A 236 -4.32 -23.66 6.51
N VAL A 237 -4.45 -22.38 6.89
CA VAL A 237 -5.27 -21.41 6.15
C VAL A 237 -4.46 -20.90 4.97
N ALA A 238 -5.01 -21.05 3.76
CA ALA A 238 -4.44 -20.45 2.57
C ALA A 238 -4.65 -18.93 2.61
N ILE A 239 -3.58 -18.17 2.45
CA ILE A 239 -3.60 -16.70 2.39
C ILE A 239 -2.88 -16.28 1.11
N ARG A 240 -3.51 -15.38 0.36
CA ARG A 240 -2.95 -14.79 -0.85
C ARG A 240 -3.09 -13.29 -0.73
N ALA A 241 -2.09 -12.56 -1.22
CA ALA A 241 -2.16 -11.12 -1.37
C ALA A 241 -1.62 -10.76 -2.75
N THR A 242 -2.36 -9.89 -3.43
CA THR A 242 -2.05 -9.44 -4.77
C THR A 242 -2.31 -7.94 -4.85
N ALA A 243 -1.43 -7.21 -5.52
CA ALA A 243 -1.60 -5.79 -5.80
C ALA A 243 -1.14 -5.48 -7.22
N ILE A 244 -1.83 -4.53 -7.86
CA ILE A 244 -1.42 -3.95 -9.13
C ILE A 244 -1.10 -2.49 -8.88
N ALA A 245 0.05 -2.04 -9.36
CA ALA A 245 0.38 -0.63 -9.48
C ALA A 245 0.44 -0.28 -10.97
N VAL A 246 -0.26 0.77 -11.35
CA VAL A 246 -0.24 1.29 -12.71
C VAL A 246 0.67 2.51 -12.72
N LYS A 247 1.67 2.50 -13.60
CA LYS A 247 2.41 3.69 -14.02
C LYS A 247 1.43 4.59 -14.71
N GLN A 248 0.83 5.47 -13.96
CA GLN A 248 0.19 6.59 -14.60
C GLN A 248 1.32 7.49 -15.09
N PRO A 249 1.34 7.87 -16.39
CA PRO A 249 2.19 8.96 -16.80
C PRO A 249 1.82 10.08 -15.86
N ILE A 250 2.87 10.56 -15.22
CA ILE A 250 2.83 11.80 -14.52
C ILE A 250 2.24 12.81 -15.52
N VAL A 251 0.97 13.19 -15.33
CA VAL A 251 0.37 14.24 -16.15
C VAL A 251 1.08 15.56 -15.81
N TYR A 252 1.60 15.67 -14.58
CA TYR A 252 2.63 16.64 -14.22
C TYR A 252 3.42 16.28 -12.94
N VAL A 253 4.74 16.26 -13.05
CA VAL A 253 5.77 16.33 -11.99
C VAL A 253 6.84 17.11 -12.69
N GLY A 254 7.08 18.32 -12.20
CA GLY A 254 7.80 19.32 -12.96
C GLY A 254 9.17 18.84 -13.42
N GLN A 255 9.33 18.68 -14.74
CA GLN A 255 10.36 19.34 -15.51
C GLN A 255 9.86 19.48 -16.95
N ALA A 256 9.26 20.62 -17.28
CA ALA A 256 9.18 21.02 -18.68
C ALA A 256 10.60 21.40 -19.12
N THR A 257 11.30 20.48 -19.78
CA THR A 257 12.38 20.87 -20.69
C THR A 257 11.71 21.40 -21.95
N GLY A 258 11.80 22.72 -22.14
CA GLY A 258 10.91 23.48 -23.02
C GLY A 258 10.01 24.37 -22.16
N GLY A 259 9.88 25.64 -22.50
CA GLY A 259 9.18 26.62 -21.66
C GLY A 259 7.67 26.40 -21.49
N ASP A 260 7.09 25.43 -22.18
CA ASP A 260 5.67 25.42 -22.52
C ASP A 260 4.67 25.16 -21.37
N PHE A 261 5.06 24.58 -20.23
CA PHE A 261 4.07 24.38 -19.15
C PHE A 261 3.86 25.63 -18.29
N LEU A 262 4.93 26.37 -18.01
CA LEU A 262 4.84 27.62 -17.26
C LEU A 262 4.49 28.79 -18.18
N GLN A 263 4.93 28.75 -19.45
CA GLN A 263 4.63 29.76 -20.50
C GLN A 263 3.17 29.88 -20.92
N LEU A 264 2.28 29.03 -20.39
CA LEU A 264 0.84 29.09 -20.67
C LEU A 264 0.01 29.67 -19.52
N LEU A 265 0.64 29.98 -18.38
CA LEU A 265 -0.04 30.66 -17.27
C LEU A 265 -0.09 32.15 -17.56
N ASP A 266 -0.96 32.53 -18.48
CA ASP A 266 -1.20 33.92 -18.82
C ASP A 266 -1.94 34.66 -17.70
N HIS A 267 -2.47 33.95 -16.70
CA HIS A 267 -3.34 34.52 -15.68
C HIS A 267 -2.93 34.11 -14.26
N SER A 268 -3.15 35.02 -13.33
CA SER A 268 -3.09 34.79 -11.90
C SER A 268 -4.34 35.28 -11.18
N TYR A 269 -4.59 34.70 -10.01
CA TYR A 269 -5.62 35.11 -9.08
C TYR A 269 -4.97 35.67 -7.82
N TYR A 270 -5.31 36.90 -7.47
CA TYR A 270 -4.82 37.55 -6.26
C TYR A 270 -5.78 37.27 -5.09
N ALA A 271 -5.28 36.56 -4.07
CA ALA A 271 -6.10 36.11 -2.96
C ALA A 271 -6.68 37.27 -2.13
N GLU A 272 -5.92 38.36 -1.99
CA GLU A 272 -6.29 39.51 -1.15
C GLU A 272 -7.34 40.41 -1.80
N SER A 273 -7.31 40.54 -3.13
CA SER A 273 -8.25 41.40 -3.88
C SER A 273 -9.40 40.62 -4.52
N SER A 274 -9.33 39.28 -4.51
CA SER A 274 -10.29 38.38 -5.18
C SER A 274 -10.48 38.69 -6.67
N GLN A 275 -9.39 39.03 -7.34
CA GLN A 275 -9.38 39.52 -8.72
C GLN A 275 -8.44 38.70 -9.60
N TRP A 276 -8.82 38.58 -10.86
CA TRP A 276 -8.04 37.92 -11.91
C TRP A 276 -7.20 38.94 -12.65
N MET A 277 -5.95 38.59 -12.90
CA MET A 277 -5.00 39.46 -13.60
C MET A 277 -4.28 38.69 -14.70
N LEU A 278 -4.03 39.39 -15.81
CA LEU A 278 -3.14 38.89 -16.85
C LEU A 278 -1.69 39.13 -16.40
N LEU A 279 -0.84 38.13 -16.61
CA LEU A 279 0.57 38.21 -16.28
C LEU A 279 1.34 38.79 -17.45
N ASP A 280 2.07 39.88 -17.22
CA ASP A 280 2.93 40.50 -18.23
C ASP A 280 4.07 39.57 -18.69
N ASN A 281 4.45 38.59 -17.85
CA ASN A 281 5.44 37.57 -18.18
C ASN A 281 5.00 36.20 -17.63
N PRO A 282 4.38 35.33 -18.44
CA PRO A 282 3.69 34.13 -17.98
C PRO A 282 4.66 33.01 -17.56
N GLN A 283 5.44 33.15 -16.49
CA GLN A 283 6.34 32.09 -16.01
C GLN A 283 6.49 32.13 -14.48
N HIS A 284 5.60 31.45 -13.73
CA HIS A 284 5.69 31.43 -12.26
C HIS A 284 5.58 30.04 -11.64
N ARG A 285 6.37 29.81 -10.59
CA ARG A 285 6.41 28.58 -9.78
C ARG A 285 5.94 28.88 -8.36
N LEU A 286 5.46 27.86 -7.63
CA LEU A 286 5.18 28.00 -6.20
C LEU A 286 6.42 28.54 -5.47
N GLY A 287 6.25 29.61 -4.70
CA GLY A 287 7.32 30.32 -4.00
C GLY A 287 8.08 31.35 -4.84
N ALA A 288 7.76 31.51 -6.14
CA ALA A 288 8.32 32.60 -6.93
C ALA A 288 7.81 33.95 -6.41
N SER A 289 8.72 34.92 -6.27
CA SER A 289 8.35 36.30 -5.95
C SER A 289 7.68 36.96 -7.15
N MET A 290 6.77 37.89 -6.84
CA MET A 290 6.03 38.64 -7.84
C MET A 290 6.07 40.13 -7.49
N ALA A 291 6.07 40.97 -8.51
CA ALA A 291 5.86 42.39 -8.31
C ALA A 291 4.46 42.63 -7.73
N ALA A 292 4.36 43.61 -6.85
CA ALA A 292 3.06 44.11 -6.42
C ALA A 292 2.35 44.67 -7.67
N PRO A 293 1.06 44.36 -7.88
CA PRO A 293 0.31 44.96 -8.97
C PRO A 293 0.21 46.47 -8.72
N ASP A 294 0.50 47.28 -9.75
CA ASP A 294 0.47 48.75 -9.66
C ASP A 294 -0.94 49.27 -9.27
N ASP A 295 -2.00 48.51 -9.61
CA ASP A 295 -3.35 48.59 -9.06
C ASP A 295 -4.17 47.34 -9.48
N PRO A 296 -4.51 46.42 -8.57
CA PRO A 296 -5.24 45.19 -8.92
C PRO A 296 -6.63 45.47 -9.50
N SER A 297 -7.22 46.63 -9.19
CA SER A 297 -8.54 47.01 -9.70
C SER A 297 -8.54 47.47 -11.15
N LEU A 298 -7.39 47.92 -11.67
CA LEU A 298 -7.21 48.40 -13.05
C LEU A 298 -6.81 47.28 -14.01
N GLN A 299 -6.27 46.17 -13.51
CA GLN A 299 -5.83 45.01 -14.31
C GLN A 299 -6.77 43.81 -14.22
N ASN A 300 -8.05 44.06 -13.95
CA ASN A 300 -9.10 43.05 -13.89
C ASN A 300 -9.35 42.40 -15.26
N ALA A 301 -8.59 41.36 -15.57
CA ALA A 301 -8.95 40.47 -16.66
C ALA A 301 -10.23 39.72 -16.28
N SER A 302 -11.12 39.48 -17.24
CA SER A 302 -12.17 38.48 -17.03
C SER A 302 -11.51 37.14 -16.74
N ALA A 303 -12.13 36.31 -15.89
CA ALA A 303 -11.61 34.97 -15.62
C ALA A 303 -11.33 34.26 -16.97
N PRO A 304 -10.15 33.65 -17.15
CA PRO A 304 -9.78 33.03 -18.40
C PRO A 304 -10.86 32.02 -18.82
N THR A 305 -11.38 32.16 -20.03
CA THR A 305 -12.42 31.29 -20.58
C THR A 305 -11.85 29.98 -21.15
N THR A 306 -10.52 29.87 -21.22
CA THR A 306 -9.81 28.70 -21.73
C THR A 306 -9.61 27.70 -20.59
N PRO A 307 -9.93 26.40 -20.76
CA PRO A 307 -9.70 25.39 -19.73
C PRO A 307 -8.21 25.28 -19.37
N GLY A 308 -7.88 25.32 -18.08
CA GLY A 308 -6.48 25.33 -17.61
C GLY A 308 -6.31 25.59 -16.12
N TYR A 309 -5.08 25.92 -15.73
CA TYR A 309 -4.68 26.30 -14.38
C TYR A 309 -4.37 27.79 -14.30
N ALA A 310 -4.48 28.33 -13.09
CA ALA A 310 -4.01 29.67 -12.79
C ALA A 310 -3.20 29.71 -11.49
N ALA A 311 -2.21 30.59 -11.43
CA ALA A 311 -1.44 30.81 -10.23
C ALA A 311 -2.26 31.57 -9.19
N ILE A 312 -2.21 31.14 -7.92
CA ILE A 312 -2.76 31.91 -6.79
C ILE A 312 -1.61 32.67 -6.15
N VAL A 313 -1.75 33.98 -6.08
CA VAL A 313 -0.77 34.90 -5.51
C VAL A 313 -1.27 35.37 -4.16
N GLY A 314 -0.37 35.43 -3.18
CA GLY A 314 -0.68 36.00 -1.88
C GLY A 314 0.49 36.78 -1.29
N TYR A 315 0.14 37.80 -0.51
CA TYR A 315 1.09 38.66 0.18
C TYR A 315 1.52 38.04 1.51
N ILE A 316 2.82 37.81 1.69
CA ILE A 316 3.39 37.27 2.92
C ILE A 316 4.11 38.41 3.66
N GLU A 317 3.85 38.55 4.96
CA GLU A 317 4.51 39.54 5.84
C GLU A 317 4.59 39.00 7.28
N GLY A 318 5.37 39.68 8.13
CA GLY A 318 5.45 39.41 9.57
C GLY A 318 6.56 38.43 9.97
N GLU A 319 6.28 37.59 10.97
CA GLU A 319 7.23 36.64 11.53
C GLU A 319 6.65 35.22 11.56
N PHE A 320 7.52 34.22 11.35
CA PHE A 320 7.19 32.81 11.48
C PHE A 320 8.17 32.16 12.45
N ASP A 321 7.67 31.55 13.53
CA ASP A 321 8.49 31.00 14.63
C ASP A 321 9.52 31.99 15.21
N GLY A 322 9.13 33.27 15.33
CA GLY A 322 9.99 34.33 15.87
C GLY A 322 11.14 34.77 14.95
N MET A 323 11.09 34.35 13.68
CA MET A 323 12.03 34.76 12.63
C MET A 323 11.30 35.66 11.62
N PRO A 324 11.89 36.79 11.21
CA PRO A 324 11.27 37.69 10.24
C PRO A 324 11.14 37.00 8.88
N VAL A 325 10.01 37.25 8.23
CA VAL A 325 9.70 36.78 6.88
C VAL A 325 10.02 37.88 5.87
N GLU A 326 10.51 37.49 4.69
CA GLU A 326 10.74 38.41 3.57
C GLU A 326 9.41 38.89 2.99
N GLU A 327 9.04 40.14 3.31
CA GLU A 327 7.79 40.75 2.88
C GLU A 327 7.68 40.81 1.34
N GLY A 328 6.57 40.29 0.81
CA GLY A 328 6.37 40.28 -0.65
C GLY A 328 5.19 39.44 -1.12
N TYR A 329 4.89 39.58 -2.41
CA TYR A 329 3.92 38.72 -3.09
C TYR A 329 4.60 37.45 -3.59
N TYR A 330 4.00 36.31 -3.28
CA TYR A 330 4.50 35.01 -3.70
C TYR A 330 3.38 34.21 -4.35
N VAL A 331 3.74 33.33 -5.28
CA VAL A 331 2.83 32.26 -5.70
C VAL A 331 2.68 31.29 -4.53
N ILE A 332 1.46 31.16 -4.03
CA ILE A 332 1.11 30.33 -2.87
C ILE A 332 0.27 29.12 -3.26
N GLY A 333 -0.14 28.96 -4.51
CA GLY A 333 -0.90 27.81 -4.97
C GLY A 333 -1.29 27.89 -6.44
N PHE A 334 -2.11 26.94 -6.87
CA PHE A 334 -2.72 26.93 -8.21
C PHE A 334 -4.18 26.49 -8.09
N CYS A 335 -5.08 27.09 -8.87
CA CYS A 335 -6.47 26.65 -8.98
C CYS A 335 -6.76 26.11 -10.38
N GLN A 336 -7.67 25.13 -10.45
CA GLN A 336 -8.23 24.63 -11.70
C GLN A 336 -9.52 25.38 -12.01
N LEU A 337 -9.76 25.70 -13.29
CA LEU A 337 -10.96 26.42 -13.69
C LEU A 337 -12.19 25.49 -13.71
N PRO A 338 -13.34 25.92 -13.15
CA PRO A 338 -14.52 25.08 -12.89
C PRO A 338 -15.23 24.50 -14.13
N ASP A 339 -14.99 25.02 -15.35
CA ASP A 339 -15.59 24.50 -16.59
C ASP A 339 -14.70 23.49 -17.36
N SER A 340 -13.57 23.07 -16.77
CA SER A 340 -12.75 22.00 -17.34
C SER A 340 -13.30 20.62 -16.96
N ARG A 341 -13.37 19.69 -17.93
CA ARG A 341 -13.77 18.27 -17.85
C ARG A 341 -13.36 17.54 -16.54
N PRO A 342 -14.03 16.41 -16.18
CA PRO A 342 -13.98 15.86 -14.82
C PRO A 342 -12.57 15.64 -14.30
N PHE A 343 -12.41 15.88 -13.00
CA PHE A 343 -11.24 15.67 -12.15
C PHE A 343 -10.28 14.62 -12.72
N ARG A 344 -9.06 15.06 -13.09
CA ARG A 344 -7.92 14.16 -13.17
C ARG A 344 -7.24 14.17 -11.81
N ALA A 345 -7.32 13.06 -11.09
CA ALA A 345 -6.60 12.87 -9.84
C ALA A 345 -5.10 13.14 -10.05
N ASN A 346 -4.46 13.84 -9.10
CA ASN A 346 -3.01 14.11 -9.04
C ASN A 346 -2.42 15.19 -9.98
N ALA A 347 -3.18 16.24 -10.31
CA ALA A 347 -2.63 17.42 -11.01
C ALA A 347 -1.97 18.48 -10.10
N SER A 348 -1.76 18.17 -8.81
CA SER A 348 -1.10 19.07 -7.88
C SER A 348 0.43 19.02 -8.07
N PRO A 349 1.12 20.17 -8.23
CA PRO A 349 2.58 20.19 -8.29
C PRO A 349 3.16 19.56 -7.02
N ARG A 350 4.10 18.63 -7.16
CA ARG A 350 4.75 18.04 -5.98
C ARG A 350 5.54 19.13 -5.27
N LEU A 351 5.55 19.11 -3.94
CA LEU A 351 6.40 20.00 -3.14
C LEU A 351 7.88 19.96 -3.58
N GLN A 352 8.30 18.80 -4.08
CA GLN A 352 9.62 18.51 -4.64
C GLN A 352 9.96 19.43 -5.83
N ASP A 353 8.96 19.75 -6.66
CA ASP A 353 9.13 20.54 -7.90
C ASP A 353 9.24 22.04 -7.60
N ALA A 354 8.64 22.46 -6.49
CA ALA A 354 8.75 23.82 -5.96
C ALA A 354 10.04 24.03 -5.15
N TRP A 355 10.71 22.94 -4.74
CA TRP A 355 11.86 23.00 -3.85
C TRP A 355 13.05 23.82 -4.37
N PRO A 356 13.35 23.88 -5.68
CA PRO A 356 14.40 24.75 -6.19
C PRO A 356 14.14 26.25 -5.95
N GLU A 357 12.88 26.70 -5.91
CA GLU A 357 12.52 28.08 -5.60
C GLU A 357 12.37 28.28 -4.09
N LEU A 358 11.65 27.38 -3.42
CA LEU A 358 11.49 27.40 -1.96
C LEU A 358 12.83 27.29 -1.21
N GLY A 359 13.82 26.61 -1.80
CA GLY A 359 15.16 26.47 -1.25
C GLY A 359 16.01 27.75 -1.34
N LYS A 360 15.62 28.73 -2.17
CA LYS A 360 16.28 30.04 -2.26
C LYS A 360 15.79 31.00 -1.17
N LEU A 361 14.62 30.75 -0.60
CA LEU A 361 13.98 31.58 0.42
C LEU A 361 14.53 31.25 1.81
N SER A 362 14.47 32.22 2.72
CA SER A 362 14.72 31.94 4.13
C SER A 362 13.75 30.89 4.69
N PRO A 363 14.18 30.06 5.68
CA PRO A 363 13.33 29.02 6.25
C PRO A 363 11.99 29.52 6.79
N ALA A 364 11.96 30.73 7.38
CA ALA A 364 10.75 31.38 7.87
C ALA A 364 9.77 31.71 6.74
N THR A 365 10.25 32.35 5.68
CA THR A 365 9.48 32.70 4.49
C THR A 365 8.92 31.46 3.78
N ARG A 366 9.75 30.43 3.60
CA ARG A 366 9.32 29.15 3.04
C ARG A 366 8.19 28.52 3.86
N SER A 367 8.32 28.48 5.19
CA SER A 367 7.30 27.89 6.07
C SER A 367 6.00 28.69 6.06
N ALA A 368 6.08 30.02 6.01
CA ALA A 368 4.93 30.90 5.89
C ALA A 368 4.16 30.67 4.57
N ILE A 369 4.86 30.55 3.44
CA ILE A 369 4.26 30.23 2.13
C ILE A 369 3.57 28.87 2.15
N LEU A 370 4.20 27.84 2.72
CA LEU A 370 3.61 26.50 2.82
C LEU A 370 2.43 26.44 3.78
N GLN A 371 2.45 27.23 4.87
CA GLN A 371 1.30 27.36 5.75
C GLN A 371 0.13 28.05 5.03
N ARG A 372 0.39 29.13 4.29
CA ARG A 372 -0.65 29.83 3.52
C ARG A 372 -1.24 28.96 2.42
N ASN A 373 -0.41 28.19 1.70
CA ASN A 373 -0.86 27.19 0.72
C ASN A 373 -1.84 26.17 1.35
N ARG A 374 -1.49 25.63 2.52
CA ARG A 374 -2.37 24.68 3.26
C ARG A 374 -3.70 25.30 3.69
N ASN A 375 -3.71 26.61 3.92
CA ASN A 375 -4.91 27.32 4.35
C ASN A 375 -5.81 27.75 3.17
N LEU A 376 -5.39 27.59 1.91
CA LEU A 376 -6.19 27.96 0.74
C LEU A 376 -7.52 27.21 0.66
N ASP A 377 -7.56 25.96 1.15
CA ASP A 377 -8.80 25.16 1.16
C ASP A 377 -9.88 25.72 2.11
N LEU A 378 -9.48 26.53 3.09
CA LEU A 378 -10.39 27.16 4.04
C LEU A 378 -11.10 28.38 3.45
N LEU A 379 -10.63 28.91 2.30
CA LEU A 379 -11.21 30.10 1.67
C LEU A 379 -12.47 29.80 0.86
N GLY A 380 -12.84 28.52 0.66
CA GLY A 380 -14.14 28.08 0.11
C GLY A 380 -14.49 28.57 -1.31
N THR A 381 -13.58 29.28 -1.96
CA THR A 381 -13.76 29.99 -3.24
C THR A 381 -13.12 29.28 -4.42
N PHE A 382 -12.31 28.24 -4.16
CA PHE A 382 -11.67 27.43 -5.18
C PHE A 382 -12.07 25.97 -4.98
N GLU A 383 -12.47 25.30 -6.06
CA GLU A 383 -12.30 23.85 -6.14
C GLU A 383 -10.80 23.60 -6.25
N SER A 384 -10.11 23.59 -5.11
CA SER A 384 -8.71 23.19 -5.10
C SER A 384 -8.65 21.75 -5.63
N ALA A 385 -7.81 21.53 -6.63
CA ALA A 385 -7.46 20.18 -7.02
C ALA A 385 -6.94 19.50 -5.75
N VAL A 386 -7.68 18.49 -5.26
CA VAL A 386 -7.46 17.73 -4.01
C VAL A 386 -6.02 17.88 -3.53
N GLN A 387 -5.88 18.44 -2.34
CA GLN A 387 -4.64 18.77 -1.62
C GLN A 387 -3.42 17.95 -2.08
N PRO A 388 -2.24 18.60 -2.24
CA PRO A 388 -0.99 17.86 -2.46
C PRO A 388 -0.91 16.75 -1.42
N ALA A 389 -0.66 15.52 -1.87
CA ALA A 389 -0.50 14.35 -1.04
C ALA A 389 0.22 14.76 0.24
N LEU A 390 -0.52 14.70 1.34
CA LEU A 390 -0.14 15.18 2.66
C LEU A 390 1.26 14.66 2.96
N VAL A 391 2.28 15.51 2.80
CA VAL A 391 3.64 15.19 3.20
C VAL A 391 3.58 15.16 4.72
N ARG A 392 3.33 13.98 5.28
CA ARG A 392 3.70 13.71 6.67
C ARG A 392 5.18 13.99 6.75
N THR A 393 5.52 15.10 7.40
CA THR A 393 6.82 15.30 7.98
C THR A 393 7.07 14.13 8.93
N LEU A 394 8.05 13.29 8.59
CA LEU A 394 8.70 12.44 9.57
C LEU A 394 9.35 13.38 10.60
N HIS A 395 8.81 13.38 11.82
CA HIS A 395 9.53 13.78 13.02
C HIS A 395 9.78 12.54 13.85
#